data_AF-A0ABD6S842-F1
#
_entry.id   AF-A0ABD6S842-F1
#
_cell.length_a   1.000
_cell.length_b   1.000
_cell.length_c   1.000
_cell.angle_alpha   90.00
_cell.angle_beta   90.00
_cell.angle_gamma   90.00
#
_symmetry.space_group_name_H-M   'P 1'
#
loop_
_entity.id
_entity.type
_entity.pdbx_description
1 polymer ?
#
loop_
_entity_poly.entity_id
_entity_poly.type
_entity_poly.pdbx_seq_one_letter_code
_entity_poly.pdbx_strand_id
1 'polypeptide(L)'
;MSEMLKKYIEKMNFEEKDSSEITTELLENLEVKTGFVCPTKTTDLWVYRTLSVMEVIGVPAVMESESDYTVMDSFGVVIWTGDAKSVLEYITGFTEEK
;
A
#
# COMPACT_ATOMS: atom_id res chain seq x y z
N MET A 1 -2.62 -14.30 -0.87
CA MET A 1 -1.28 -13.67 -0.75
C MET A 1 -0.24 -14.75 -0.47
N SER A 2 0.94 -14.70 -1.09
CA SER A 2 2.01 -15.68 -0.83
C SER A 2 2.66 -15.44 0.55
N GLU A 3 3.21 -16.49 1.17
CA GLU A 3 3.91 -16.36 2.46
C GLU A 3 5.11 -15.40 2.39
N MET A 4 5.78 -15.34 1.23
CA MET A 4 6.91 -14.46 1.00
C MET A 4 6.48 -12.98 1.03
N LEU A 5 5.38 -12.65 0.35
CA LEU A 5 4.83 -11.29 0.35
C LEU A 5 4.35 -10.90 1.75
N LYS A 6 3.68 -11.82 2.46
CA LYS A 6 3.25 -11.60 3.83
C LYS A 6 4.42 -11.25 4.76
N LYS A 7 5.49 -12.06 4.73
CA LYS A 7 6.72 -11.83 5.52
C LYS A 7 7.44 -10.53 5.11
N TYR A 8 7.29 -10.10 3.87
CA TYR A 8 7.85 -8.84 3.40
C TYR A 8 7.11 -7.67 4.02
N ILE A 9 5.77 -7.66 3.92
CA ILE A 9 4.88 -6.64 4.49
C ILE A 9 5.04 -6.54 6.00
N GLU A 10 5.11 -7.66 6.72
CA GLU A 10 5.34 -7.69 8.18
C GLU A 10 6.65 -7.01 8.62
N LYS A 11 7.60 -6.80 7.71
CA LYS A 11 8.89 -6.14 7.96
C LYS A 11 8.93 -4.70 7.43
N MET A 12 7.88 -4.24 6.77
CA MET A 12 7.79 -2.86 6.29
C MET A 12 7.49 -1.91 7.44
N ASN A 13 7.99 -0.68 7.31
CA ASN A 13 7.68 0.38 8.25
C ASN A 13 6.41 1.09 7.79
N PHE A 14 5.39 1.11 8.65
CA PHE A 14 4.15 1.83 8.40
C PHE A 14 4.01 2.98 9.38
N GLU A 15 3.74 4.17 8.86
CA GLU A 15 3.40 5.36 9.64
C GLU A 15 1.91 5.64 9.53
N GLU A 16 1.25 5.98 10.63
CA GLU A 16 -0.14 6.45 10.56
C GLU A 16 -0.19 7.85 9.94
N LYS A 17 -1.11 8.06 9.00
CA LYS A 17 -1.34 9.36 8.34
C LYS A 17 -2.81 9.68 8.31
N ASP A 18 -3.14 10.94 8.60
CA ASP A 18 -4.52 11.41 8.46
C ASP A 18 -4.91 11.48 6.99
N SER A 19 -6.19 11.25 6.70
CA SER A 19 -6.75 11.34 5.34
C SER A 19 -6.42 12.63 4.61
N SER A 20 -6.32 13.76 5.33
CA SER A 20 -5.99 15.08 4.79
C SER A 20 -4.53 15.24 4.36
N GLU A 21 -3.64 14.36 4.84
CA GLU A 21 -2.21 14.36 4.50
C GLU A 21 -1.92 13.50 3.26
N ILE A 22 -2.90 12.72 2.80
CA ILE A 22 -2.73 11.78 1.68
C ILE A 22 -2.85 12.53 0.37
N THR A 23 -1.74 12.57 -0.37
CA THR A 23 -1.65 13.20 -1.69
C THR A 23 -0.99 12.24 -2.69
N THR A 24 -1.11 12.54 -3.98
CA THR A 24 -0.35 11.80 -5.00
C THR A 24 1.16 11.95 -4.81
N GLU A 25 1.61 13.13 -4.37
CA GLU A 25 3.03 13.40 -4.08
C GLU A 25 3.54 12.53 -2.92
N LEU A 26 2.74 12.31 -1.87
CA LEU A 26 3.09 11.40 -0.80
C LEU A 26 3.28 9.97 -1.32
N LEU A 27 2.35 9.49 -2.16
CA LEU A 27 2.42 8.15 -2.76
C LEU A 27 3.66 8.01 -3.64
N GLU A 28 3.89 8.97 -4.53
CA GLU A 28 5.04 9.00 -5.45
C GLU A 28 6.39 9.04 -4.72
N ASN A 29 6.44 9.65 -3.54
CA ASN A 29 7.63 9.72 -2.71
C ASN A 29 7.74 8.61 -1.65
N LEU A 30 6.85 7.61 -1.62
CA LEU A 30 6.97 6.47 -0.71
C LEU A 30 8.32 5.78 -0.92
N GLU A 31 9.09 5.59 0.16
CA GLU A 31 10.35 4.86 0.08
C GLU A 31 10.13 3.34 0.01
N VAL A 32 11.14 2.62 -0.50
CA VAL A 32 11.14 1.15 -0.50
C VAL A 32 11.04 0.63 0.94
N LYS A 33 10.25 -0.44 1.15
CA LYS A 33 9.93 -1.02 2.48
C LYS A 33 9.20 -0.07 3.43
N THR A 34 8.58 0.96 2.90
CA THR A 34 7.72 1.85 3.68
C THR A 34 6.29 1.84 3.15
N GLY A 35 5.38 2.24 4.01
CA GLY A 35 3.99 2.47 3.70
C GLY A 35 3.38 3.38 4.74
N PHE A 36 2.08 3.60 4.62
CA PHE A 36 1.32 4.29 5.64
C PHE A 36 0.02 3.56 5.95
N VAL A 37 -0.53 3.87 7.12
CA VAL A 37 -1.86 3.44 7.54
C VAL A 37 -2.74 4.68 7.57
N CYS A 38 -3.86 4.65 6.85
CA CYS A 38 -4.90 5.65 6.92
C CYS A 38 -6.07 5.07 7.71
N PRO A 39 -6.30 5.51 8.95
CA PRO A 39 -7.51 5.16 9.68
C PRO A 39 -8.73 5.73 8.94
N THR A 40 -9.75 4.90 8.72
CA THR A 40 -11.05 5.36 8.21
C THR A 40 -12.15 5.05 9.22
N LYS A 41 -13.40 5.42 8.91
CA LYS A 41 -14.52 5.14 9.82
C LYS A 41 -14.83 3.65 10.00
N THR A 42 -14.45 2.80 9.04
CA THR A 42 -14.87 1.39 8.99
C THR A 42 -13.71 0.40 9.09
N THR A 43 -12.52 0.77 8.62
CA THR A 43 -11.31 -0.07 8.67
C THR A 43 -10.07 0.81 8.51
N ASP A 44 -8.92 0.29 8.93
CA ASP A 44 -7.65 0.93 8.58
C ASP A 44 -7.25 0.50 7.17
N LEU A 45 -6.80 1.45 6.37
CA LEU A 45 -6.30 1.22 5.02
C LEU A 45 -4.78 1.28 5.05
N TRP A 46 -4.15 0.17 4.73
CA TRP A 46 -2.70 0.01 4.65
C TRP A 46 -2.26 0.21 3.21
N VAL A 47 -1.41 1.20 2.98
CA VAL A 47 -0.99 1.60 1.63
C VAL A 47 0.51 1.47 1.50
N TYR A 48 0.93 0.79 0.44
CA TYR A 48 2.33 0.53 0.16
C TYR A 48 2.54 0.31 -1.35
N ARG A 49 3.79 0.37 -1.82
CA ARG A 49 4.13 0.06 -3.21
C ARG A 49 3.74 -1.37 -3.55
N THR A 50 3.12 -1.58 -4.71
CA THR A 50 2.65 -2.91 -5.12
C THR A 50 3.81 -3.89 -5.19
N LEU A 51 3.62 -5.06 -4.59
CA LEU A 51 4.67 -6.08 -4.50
C LEU A 51 4.44 -7.18 -5.53
N SER A 52 5.52 -7.62 -6.16
CA SER A 52 5.54 -8.78 -7.05
C SER A 52 6.63 -9.75 -6.62
N VAL A 53 6.46 -11.03 -6.94
CA VAL A 53 7.51 -12.05 -6.77
C VAL A 53 8.08 -12.37 -8.14
N MET A 54 9.39 -12.22 -8.29
CA MET A 54 10.12 -12.54 -9.52
C MET A 54 11.30 -13.46 -9.20
N GLU A 55 11.74 -14.23 -10.19
CA GLU A 55 12.92 -15.08 -10.05
C GLU A 55 14.17 -14.30 -10.48
N VAL A 56 15.10 -14.07 -9.54
CA VAL A 56 16.37 -13.39 -9.78
C VAL A 56 17.49 -14.40 -9.57
N ILE A 57 18.16 -14.78 -10.67
CA ILE A 57 19.27 -15.76 -10.65
C ILE A 57 18.85 -17.08 -9.96
N GLY A 58 17.66 -17.59 -10.29
CA GLY A 58 17.14 -18.84 -9.70
C GLY A 58 16.62 -18.73 -8.27
N VAL A 59 16.58 -17.53 -7.69
CA VAL A 59 16.07 -17.28 -6.33
C VAL A 59 14.83 -16.38 -6.41
N PRO A 60 13.69 -16.79 -5.83
CA PRO A 60 12.52 -15.92 -5.75
C PRO A 60 12.80 -14.72 -4.85
N ALA A 61 12.53 -13.52 -5.35
CA ALA A 61 12.70 -12.25 -4.66
C ALA A 61 11.43 -11.40 -4.77
N VAL A 62 11.17 -10.59 -3.74
CA VAL A 62 10.09 -9.60 -3.74
C VAL A 62 10.62 -8.30 -4.33
N MET A 63 9.86 -7.74 -5.27
CA MET A 63 10.13 -6.46 -5.92
C MET A 63 8.97 -5.50 -5.67
N GLU A 64 9.27 -4.24 -5.38
CA GLU A 64 8.27 -3.17 -5.24
C GLU A 64 8.11 -2.43 -6.56
N SER A 65 6.88 -2.09 -6.92
CA SER A 65 6.57 -1.28 -8.10
C SER A 65 7.09 0.14 -7.91
N GLU A 66 7.52 0.76 -9.01
CA GLU A 66 7.91 2.17 -9.05
C GLU A 66 6.70 3.09 -9.26
N SER A 67 5.59 2.57 -9.78
CA SER A 67 4.43 3.37 -10.22
C SER A 67 3.09 2.94 -9.63
N ASP A 68 2.99 1.71 -9.12
CA ASP A 68 1.73 1.17 -8.61
C ASP A 68 1.76 0.99 -7.10
N TYR A 69 0.61 1.21 -6.48
CA TYR A 69 0.39 1.10 -5.04
C TYR A 69 -0.75 0.16 -4.75
N THR A 70 -0.65 -0.52 -3.63
CA THR A 70 -1.64 -1.47 -3.13
C THR A 70 -2.30 -0.89 -1.89
N VAL A 71 -3.62 -1.00 -1.82
CA VAL A 71 -4.42 -0.74 -0.62
C VAL A 71 -4.87 -2.09 -0.06
N MET A 72 -4.61 -2.29 1.23
CA MET A 72 -4.92 -3.49 1.98
C MET A 72 -5.74 -3.12 3.21
N ASP A 73 -6.71 -3.95 3.59
CA ASP A 73 -7.48 -3.74 4.81
C ASP A 73 -6.76 -4.27 6.06
N SER A 74 -7.35 -4.04 7.24
CA SER A 74 -6.82 -4.53 8.53
C SER A 74 -6.79 -6.07 8.65
N PHE A 75 -7.43 -6.81 7.74
CA PHE A 75 -7.39 -8.28 7.69
C PHE A 75 -6.29 -8.81 6.76
N GLY A 76 -5.52 -7.93 6.13
CA GLY A 76 -4.46 -8.30 5.20
C GLY A 76 -4.99 -8.67 3.81
N VAL A 77 -6.21 -8.26 3.47
CA VAL A 77 -6.81 -8.47 2.15
C VAL A 77 -6.48 -7.27 1.26
N VAL A 78 -5.91 -7.54 0.09
CA VAL A 78 -5.73 -6.51 -0.94
C VAL A 78 -7.09 -6.16 -1.52
N ILE A 79 -7.49 -4.90 -1.38
CA ILE A 79 -8.80 -4.39 -1.80
C ILE A 79 -8.71 -3.43 -2.98
N TRP A 80 -7.52 -2.88 -3.26
CA TRP A 80 -7.28 -2.05 -4.44
C TRP A 80 -5.81 -2.08 -4.88
N THR A 81 -5.57 -1.88 -6.17
CA THR A 81 -4.24 -1.65 -6.75
C THR A 81 -4.36 -0.67 -7.90
N GLY A 82 -3.45 0.30 -7.99
CA GLY A 82 -3.42 1.27 -9.08
C GLY A 82 -2.30 2.28 -8.94
N ASP A 83 -2.25 3.26 -9.84
CA ASP A 83 -1.33 4.38 -9.75
C ASP A 83 -1.68 5.32 -8.58
N ALA A 84 -0.82 6.32 -8.32
CA ALA A 84 -0.98 7.25 -7.22
C ALA A 84 -2.33 7.98 -7.24
N LYS A 85 -2.82 8.35 -8.42
CA LYS A 85 -4.10 9.05 -8.57
C LYS A 85 -5.27 8.13 -8.28
N SER A 86 -5.26 6.91 -8.84
CA SER A 86 -6.30 5.92 -8.61
C SER A 86 -6.39 5.51 -7.15
N VAL A 87 -5.25 5.34 -6.48
CA VAL A 87 -5.20 5.00 -5.05
C VAL A 87 -5.70 6.16 -4.19
N LEU A 88 -5.34 7.40 -4.50
CA LEU A 88 -5.86 8.57 -3.80
C LEU A 88 -7.39 8.64 -3.92
N GLU A 89 -7.93 8.55 -5.14
CA GLU A 89 -9.39 8.56 -5.39
C GLU A 89 -10.11 7.44 -4.62
N TYR A 90 -9.50 6.26 -4.53
CA TYR A 90 -10.04 5.14 -3.77
C TYR A 90 -10.09 5.47 -2.26
N ILE A 91 -8.98 5.93 -1.68
CA ILE A 91 -8.89 6.26 -0.24
C ILE A 91 -9.84 7.40 0.12
N THR A 92 -9.95 8.43 -0.72
CA THR A 92 -10.88 9.55 -0.50
C THR A 92 -12.33 9.08 -0.47
N GLY A 93 -12.68 8.06 -1.25
CA GLY A 93 -14.02 7.45 -1.21
C GLY A 93 -14.41 6.79 0.12
N PHE A 94 -13.44 6.47 0.99
CA PHE A 94 -13.69 5.94 2.35
C PHE A 94 -13.72 7.03 3.43
N THR A 95 -13.22 8.22 3.12
CA THR A 95 -13.00 9.30 4.10
C THR A 95 -13.94 10.48 3.88
N GLU A 96 -14.47 10.67 2.67
CA GLU A 96 -15.52 11.65 2.41
C GLU A 96 -16.83 11.26 3.12
N GLU A 97 -17.26 12.11 4.06
CA GLU A 97 -18.63 12.13 4.56
C GLU A 97 -19.57 12.60 3.44
N LYS A 98 -20.60 11.80 3.13
CA LYS A 98 -21.81 12.31 2.49
C LYS A 98 -22.67 13.07 3.48
#